data_AF-B2TRN2-F1
#
_entry.id   AF-B2TRN2-F1
#
_cell.length_a   1.000
_cell.length_b   1.000
_cell.length_c   1.000
_cell.angle_alpha   90.00
_cell.angle_beta   90.00
_cell.angle_gamma   90.00
#
_symmetry.space_group_name_H-M   'P 1'
#
loop_
_entity.id
_entity.type
_entity.pdbx_description
1 polymer ?
#
loop_
_entity_poly.entity_id
_entity_poly.type
_entity_poly.pdbx_seq_one_letter_code
_entity_poly.pdbx_strand_id
1 'polypeptide(L)'
;MRERIRYMRAIYSLTQKEIGNALGCAKQYITNIEKNRVNATDEKLEEILLITVKLGEAKKHGNFDEIMQELINTRKEIIEKEK
;
A
#
# COMPACT_ATOMS: atom_id res chain seq x y z
N MET A 1 -7.42 0.51 12.66
CA MET A 1 -6.51 0.24 11.51
C MET A 1 -6.58 1.29 10.40
N ARG A 2 -7.76 1.61 9.85
CA ARG A 2 -7.92 2.55 8.72
C ARG A 2 -7.33 3.95 8.97
N GLU A 3 -7.58 4.50 10.15
CA GLU A 3 -6.96 5.77 10.57
C GLU A 3 -5.43 5.66 10.65
N ARG A 4 -4.90 4.54 11.15
CA ARG A 4 -3.46 4.28 11.23
C ARG A 4 -2.83 4.24 9.84
N ILE A 5 -3.47 3.62 8.85
CA ILE A 5 -3.04 3.66 7.45
C ILE A 5 -2.94 5.11 6.96
N ARG A 6 -4.00 5.90 7.17
CA ARG A 6 -4.02 7.32 6.78
C ARG A 6 -2.91 8.12 7.46
N TYR A 7 -2.70 7.93 8.75
CA TYR A 7 -1.68 8.65 9.52
C TYR A 7 -0.27 8.27 9.06
N MET A 8 0.03 6.98 8.91
CA MET A 8 1.34 6.55 8.41
C MET A 8 1.61 7.08 7.02
N ARG A 9 0.62 7.00 6.11
CA ARG A 9 0.74 7.58 4.77
C ARG A 9 1.07 9.07 4.83
N ALA A 10 0.39 9.84 5.69
CA ALA A 10 0.64 11.27 5.82
C ALA A 10 2.02 11.58 6.41
N ILE A 11 2.45 10.84 7.45
CA ILE A 11 3.76 11.00 8.11
C ILE A 11 4.89 10.79 7.10
N TYR A 12 4.81 9.74 6.29
CA TYR A 12 5.83 9.45 5.27
C TYR A 12 5.65 10.25 3.97
N SER A 13 4.70 11.19 3.92
CA SER A 13 4.40 11.97 2.71
C SER A 13 4.16 11.09 1.47
N LEU A 14 3.43 9.99 1.67
CA LEU A 14 2.98 9.09 0.62
C LEU A 14 1.62 9.54 0.07
N THR A 15 1.43 9.35 -1.21
CA THR A 15 0.17 9.51 -1.93
C THR A 15 -0.60 8.19 -1.89
N GLN A 16 -1.93 8.26 -1.99
CA GLN A 16 -2.74 7.05 -2.16
C GLN A 16 -2.42 6.32 -3.48
N LYS A 17 -1.89 7.03 -4.48
CA LYS A 17 -1.48 6.45 -5.76
C LYS A 17 -0.25 5.55 -5.59
N GLU A 18 0.75 5.97 -4.83
CA GLU A 18 1.95 5.16 -4.56
C GLU A 18 1.57 3.85 -3.84
N ILE A 19 0.74 3.91 -2.80
CA ILE A 19 0.26 2.71 -2.10
C ILE A 19 -0.58 1.83 -3.03
N GLY A 20 -1.46 2.43 -3.83
CA GLY A 20 -2.28 1.72 -4.79
C GLY A 20 -1.45 0.95 -5.82
N ASN A 21 -0.42 1.59 -6.37
CA ASN A 21 0.50 0.98 -7.32
C ASN A 21 1.22 -0.24 -6.72
N ALA A 22 1.77 -0.12 -5.51
CA ALA A 22 2.45 -1.22 -4.82
C ALA A 22 1.51 -2.42 -4.55
N LEU A 23 0.24 -2.15 -4.27
CA LEU A 23 -0.77 -3.18 -4.03
C LEU A 23 -1.43 -3.72 -5.32
N GLY A 24 -1.12 -3.15 -6.48
CA GLY A 24 -1.79 -3.48 -7.73
C GLY A 24 -3.28 -3.08 -7.77
N CYS A 25 -3.65 -1.98 -7.10
CA CYS A 25 -5.03 -1.50 -7.05
C CYS A 25 -5.14 0.01 -7.36
N ALA A 26 -6.34 0.47 -7.69
CA ALA A 26 -6.56 1.88 -7.99
C ALA A 26 -6.42 2.77 -6.74
N LYS A 27 -5.91 4.00 -6.88
CA LYS A 27 -5.83 5.00 -5.78
C LYS A 27 -7.16 5.21 -5.04
N GLN A 28 -8.28 5.05 -5.75
CA GLN A 28 -9.62 5.23 -5.21
C GLN A 28 -9.95 4.15 -4.17
N TYR A 29 -9.42 2.94 -4.35
CA TYR A 29 -9.54 1.86 -3.37
C TYR A 29 -8.91 2.27 -2.03
N ILE A 30 -7.67 2.76 -2.05
CA ILE A 30 -6.98 3.26 -0.84
C ILE A 30 -7.75 4.43 -0.20
N THR A 31 -8.26 5.35 -1.04
CA THR A 31 -9.09 6.46 -0.55
C THR A 31 -10.35 5.96 0.16
N ASN A 32 -11.03 4.95 -0.39
CA ASN A 32 -12.22 4.37 0.20
C ASN A 32 -11.89 3.56 1.47
N ILE A 33 -10.73 2.90 1.52
CA ILE A 33 -10.23 2.22 2.72
C ILE A 33 -10.05 3.22 3.87
N GLU A 34 -9.32 4.32 3.63
CA GLU A 34 -9.06 5.36 4.64
C GLU A 34 -10.34 6.06 5.13
N LYS A 35 -11.33 6.23 4.24
CA LYS A 35 -12.63 6.85 4.58
C LYS A 35 -13.67 5.88 5.12
N ASN A 36 -13.30 4.62 5.35
CA ASN A 36 -14.22 3.56 5.77
C ASN A 36 -15.46 3.42 4.85
N ARG A 37 -15.26 3.56 3.54
CA ARG A 37 -16.32 3.47 2.50
C ARG A 37 -16.38 2.12 1.80
N VAL A 38 -15.50 1.19 2.19
CA VAL A 38 -15.45 -0.17 1.64
C VAL A 38 -15.09 -1.15 2.74
N ASN A 39 -15.80 -2.27 2.78
CA ASN A 39 -15.50 -3.37 3.68
C ASN A 39 -14.22 -4.06 3.23
N ALA A 40 -13.36 -4.37 4.19
CA ALA A 40 -12.11 -5.09 3.99
C ALA A 40 -11.90 -5.95 5.23
N THR A 41 -11.34 -7.15 5.04
CA THR A 41 -10.95 -8.02 6.16
C THR A 41 -9.80 -7.36 6.94
N ASP A 42 -9.64 -7.77 8.20
CA ASP A 42 -8.52 -7.28 9.02
C ASP A 42 -7.17 -7.62 8.37
N GLU A 43 -7.02 -8.82 7.82
CA GLU A 43 -5.85 -9.24 7.03
C GLU A 43 -5.54 -8.26 5.89
N LYS A 44 -6.58 -7.81 5.16
CA LYS A 44 -6.38 -6.84 4.08
C LYS A 44 -5.97 -5.47 4.60
N LEU A 45 -6.50 -5.05 5.75
CA LEU A 45 -6.10 -3.79 6.39
C LEU A 45 -4.66 -3.85 6.92
N GLU A 46 -4.24 -5.00 7.45
CA GLU A 46 -2.87 -5.24 7.88
C GLU A 46 -1.88 -5.22 6.70
N GLU A 47 -2.22 -5.89 5.59
CA GLU A 47 -1.41 -5.84 4.36
C GLU A 47 -1.21 -4.39 3.88
N ILE A 48 -2.29 -3.60 3.81
CA ILE A 48 -2.23 -2.20 3.38
C ILE A 48 -1.33 -1.39 4.33
N LEU A 49 -1.47 -1.58 5.64
CA LEU A 49 -0.65 -0.89 6.63
C LEU A 49 0.84 -1.27 6.49
N LEU A 50 1.14 -2.56 6.34
CA LEU A 50 2.50 -3.06 6.16
C LEU A 50 3.16 -2.46 4.93
N ILE A 51 2.47 -2.47 3.78
CA ILE A 51 2.97 -1.86 2.55
C ILE A 51 3.16 -0.36 2.70
N THR A 52 2.25 0.33 3.39
CA THR A 52 2.38 1.77 3.66
C THR A 52 3.65 2.08 4.45
N VAL A 53 3.94 1.29 5.50
CA VAL A 53 5.16 1.45 6.31
C VAL A 53 6.41 1.09 5.51
N LYS A 54 6.40 -0.02 4.76
CA LYS A 54 7.55 -0.45 3.94
C LYS A 54 7.93 0.62 2.92
N LEU A 55 6.95 1.18 2.20
CA LEU A 55 7.18 2.30 1.28
C LEU A 55 7.65 3.57 2.00
N GLY A 56 7.12 3.83 3.19
CA GLY A 56 7.47 4.99 3.98
C GLY A 56 8.93 4.98 4.45
N GLU A 57 9.37 3.86 5.00
CA GLU A 57 10.78 3.64 5.36
C GLU A 57 11.66 3.68 4.11
N ALA A 58 11.25 3.06 3.00
CA ALA A 58 12.02 3.13 1.76
C ALA A 58 12.21 4.57 1.25
N LYS A 59 11.17 5.40 1.36
CA LYS A 59 11.23 6.83 1.03
C LYS A 59 12.19 7.59 1.93
N LYS A 60 12.19 7.28 3.22
CA LYS A 60 13.11 7.87 4.21
C LYS A 60 14.57 7.45 3.97
N HIS A 61 14.79 6.22 3.51
CA HIS A 61 16.11 5.66 3.24
C HIS A 61 16.65 5.95 1.83
N GLY A 62 15.84 6.55 0.95
CA GLY A 62 16.25 6.93 -0.40
C GLY A 62 16.23 5.78 -1.42
N ASN A 63 15.67 4.62 -1.08
CA ASN A 63 15.53 3.44 -1.96
C ASN A 63 14.07 3.18 -2.37
N PHE A 64 13.28 4.25 -2.47
CA PHE A 64 11.84 4.17 -2.77
C PHE A 64 11.52 3.41 -4.06
N ASP A 65 12.20 3.75 -5.16
CA ASP A 65 11.90 3.20 -6.48
C ASP A 65 12.22 1.71 -6.57
N GLU A 66 13.31 1.28 -5.94
CA GLU A 66 13.72 -0.14 -5.86
C GLU A 66 12.65 -0.97 -5.15
N ILE A 67 12.26 -0.54 -3.95
CA ILE A 67 11.24 -1.24 -3.15
C ILE A 67 9.87 -1.21 -3.82
N MET A 68 9.51 -0.11 -4.50
CA MET A 68 8.28 -0.03 -5.28
C MET A 68 8.25 -1.08 -6.39
N GLN A 69 9.35 -1.22 -7.15
CA GLN A 69 9.43 -2.22 -8.22
C GLN A 69 9.41 -3.65 -7.69
N GLU A 70 10.13 -3.93 -6.59
CA GLU A 70 10.10 -5.22 -5.91
C GLU A 70 8.66 -5.62 -5.56
N LEU A 71 7.92 -4.72 -4.89
CA LEU A 71 6.53 -4.96 -4.48
C LEU A 71 5.59 -5.20 -5.67
N ILE A 72 5.74 -4.42 -6.74
CA ILE A 72 4.96 -4.59 -7.97
C ILE A 72 5.24 -5.97 -8.59
N ASN A 73 6.49 -6.39 -8.65
CA ASN A 73 6.87 -7.67 -9.23
C ASN A 73 6.40 -8.85 -8.38
N THR A 74 6.59 -8.80 -7.06
CA THR A 74 6.04 -9.80 -6.14
C THR A 74 4.52 -9.93 -6.30
N ARG A 75 3.80 -8.82 -6.45
CA ARG A 75 2.35 -8.87 -6.65
C ARG A 75 1.96 -9.52 -7.98
N LYS A 76 2.70 -9.25 -9.06
CA LYS A 76 2.47 -9.90 -10.36
C LYS A 76 2.68 -11.41 -10.27
N GLU A 77 3.76 -11.86 -9.63
CA GLU A 77 4.05 -13.29 -9.45
C GLU A 77 2.95 -14.02 -8.66
N ILE A 78 2.39 -13.38 -7.62
CA ILE A 78 1.26 -13.94 -6.87
C ILE A 78 0.05 -14.11 -7.78
N ILE A 79 -0.30 -13.08 -8.55
CA ILE A 79 -1.45 -13.11 -9.48
C ILE A 79 -1.25 -14.17 -10.57
N GLU A 80 -0.02 -14.37 -11.05
CA GLU A 80 0.30 -15.40 -12.04
C GLU A 80 0.19 -16.82 -11.49
N LYS A 81 0.54 -17.03 -10.21
CA LYS A 81 0.42 -18.34 -9.53
C LYS A 81 -1.03 -18.71 -9.17
N GLU A 82 -1.92 -17.72 -9.08
CA GLU A 82 -3.34 -17.91 -8.79
C GLU A 82 -4.19 -18.22 -10.05
N LYS A 83 -3.58 -18.21 -11.25
CA LYS A 83 -4.22 -18.55 -12.53
C LYS A 83 -3.99 -20.01 -12.90
#